data_AF-A0A521MJN8-F1
#
_entry.id   AF-A0A521MJN8-F1
#
_cell.length_a   1.000
_cell.length_b   1.000
_cell.length_c   1.000
_cell.angle_alpha   90.00
_cell.angle_beta   90.00
_cell.angle_gamma   90.00
#
_symmetry.space_group_name_H-M   'P 1'
#
loop_
_entity.id
_entity.type
_entity.pdbx_description
1 polymer ?
#
loop_
_entity_poly.entity_id
_entity_poly.type
_entity_poly.pdbx_seq_one_letter_code
_entity_poly.pdbx_strand_id
1 'polypeptide(L)'
;MSVTPNMIAVALGVTAPESNSVTEQQWKMWVNDALLLIDSRRVKLGLPADAIPTAKLDYVVREAVVAHVKKPDDATQVTISIDDGSSSRTYQSGKGRVTIIDEWWTLLGLTEPDGAFSLDMLGVSNVHLPWCALNFGATYCSCGVDIAGRPIFEGGDDE
;
A
#
# COMPACT_ATOMS: atom_id res chain seq x y z
N MET A 1 13.67 -7.90 -12.77
CA MET A 1 14.01 -9.31 -12.98
C MET A 1 12.87 -10.10 -12.36
N SER A 2 12.94 -11.42 -12.26
CA SER A 2 11.98 -12.20 -11.49
C SER A 2 12.75 -12.93 -10.39
N VAL A 3 12.27 -12.84 -9.16
CA VAL A 3 12.89 -13.50 -8.02
C VAL A 3 12.90 -15.02 -8.24
N THR A 4 14.08 -15.62 -8.20
CA THR A 4 14.23 -17.07 -8.38
C THR A 4 14.39 -17.80 -7.03
N PRO A 5 14.04 -19.09 -6.95
CA PRO A 5 14.29 -19.91 -5.75
C PRO A 5 15.75 -19.89 -5.29
N ASN A 6 16.70 -19.79 -6.23
CA ASN A 6 18.12 -19.69 -5.90
C ASN A 6 18.46 -18.39 -5.16
N MET A 7 17.86 -17.26 -5.53
CA MET A 7 18.05 -15.99 -4.82
C MET A 7 17.49 -16.04 -3.40
N ILE A 8 16.38 -16.77 -3.19
CA ILE A 8 15.78 -17.00 -1.87
C ILE A 8 16.70 -17.89 -1.03
N ALA A 9 17.25 -18.95 -1.61
CA ALA A 9 18.20 -19.85 -0.94
C ALA A 9 19.46 -19.10 -0.46
N VAL A 10 20.02 -18.24 -1.31
CA VAL A 10 21.16 -17.37 -0.97
C VAL A 10 20.82 -16.45 0.21
N ALA A 11 19.65 -15.82 0.20
CA ALA A 11 19.22 -14.93 1.29
C ALA A 11 18.96 -15.68 2.62
N LEU A 12 18.52 -16.95 2.53
CA LEU A 12 18.32 -17.82 3.68
C LEU A 12 19.61 -18.45 4.20
N GLY A 13 20.71 -18.42 3.43
CA GLY A 13 21.94 -19.12 3.76
C GLY A 13 21.80 -20.65 3.70
N VAL A 14 20.85 -21.16 2.91
CA VAL A 14 20.59 -22.60 2.75
C VAL A 14 20.94 -23.05 1.34
N THR A 15 21.16 -24.36 1.17
CA THR A 15 21.28 -24.94 -0.17
C THR A 15 19.99 -24.78 -0.94
N ALA A 16 20.10 -24.38 -2.22
CA ALA A 16 18.94 -24.27 -3.08
C ALA A 16 18.21 -25.62 -3.17
N PRO A 17 16.85 -25.63 -3.16
CA PRO A 17 16.09 -26.85 -3.37
C PRO A 17 16.47 -27.50 -4.71
N GLU A 18 16.40 -28.83 -4.75
CA GLU A 18 16.62 -29.58 -6.00
C GLU A 18 15.62 -29.14 -7.07
N SER A 19 16.08 -29.11 -8.32
CA SER A 19 15.24 -28.73 -9.45
C SER A 19 14.02 -29.66 -9.58
N ASN A 20 12.85 -29.07 -9.78
CA ASN A 20 11.53 -29.72 -9.82
C ASN A 20 11.09 -30.40 -8.51
N SER A 21 11.75 -30.14 -7.39
CA SER A 21 11.27 -30.59 -6.08
C SER A 21 9.97 -29.88 -5.68
N VAL A 22 9.18 -30.53 -4.82
CA VAL A 22 7.95 -29.93 -4.25
C VAL A 22 8.28 -28.63 -3.51
N THR A 23 9.42 -28.57 -2.82
CA THR A 23 9.89 -27.37 -2.11
C THR A 23 10.18 -26.22 -3.08
N GLU A 24 10.84 -26.48 -4.21
CA GLU A 24 11.07 -25.45 -5.23
C GLU A 24 9.74 -24.91 -5.80
N GLN A 25 8.78 -25.80 -6.06
CA GLN A 25 7.46 -25.44 -6.56
C GLN A 25 6.67 -24.62 -5.55
N GLN A 26 6.75 -24.96 -4.26
CA GLN A 26 6.16 -24.16 -3.18
C GLN A 26 6.76 -22.75 -3.14
N TRP A 27 8.08 -22.61 -3.26
CA TRP A 27 8.71 -21.29 -3.27
C TRP A 27 8.29 -20.47 -4.48
N LYS A 28 8.17 -21.09 -5.66
CA LYS A 28 7.63 -20.44 -6.85
C LYS A 28 6.19 -19.98 -6.66
N MET A 29 5.35 -20.81 -6.02
CA MET A 29 3.98 -20.45 -5.68
C MET A 29 3.94 -19.22 -4.76
N TRP A 30 4.77 -19.18 -3.72
CA TRP A 30 4.85 -18.03 -2.81
C TRP A 30 5.35 -16.75 -3.48
N VAL A 31 6.32 -16.87 -4.41
CA VAL A 31 6.75 -15.73 -5.24
C VAL A 31 5.59 -15.20 -6.08
N ASN A 32 4.82 -16.09 -6.72
CA ASN A 32 3.66 -15.69 -7.52
C ASN A 32 2.56 -15.04 -6.67
N ASP A 33 2.29 -15.59 -5.49
CA ASP A 33 1.32 -15.02 -4.55
C ASP A 33 1.73 -13.61 -4.09
N ALA A 34 3.02 -13.40 -3.79
CA ALA A 34 3.54 -12.07 -3.43
C ALA A 34 3.38 -11.06 -4.57
N LEU A 35 3.68 -11.47 -5.81
CA LEU A 35 3.48 -10.63 -6.99
C LEU A 35 2.01 -10.28 -7.20
N LEU A 36 1.10 -11.25 -7.03
CA LEU A 36 -0.34 -11.04 -7.12
C LEU A 36 -0.83 -10.01 -6.09
N LEU A 37 -0.36 -10.09 -4.84
CA LEU A 37 -0.72 -9.14 -3.79
C LEU A 37 -0.25 -7.72 -4.10
N ILE A 38 0.98 -7.57 -4.58
CA ILE A 38 1.55 -6.27 -4.97
C ILE A 38 0.77 -5.69 -6.14
N ASP A 39 0.49 -6.49 -7.17
CA ASP A 39 -0.25 -6.03 -8.34
C ASP A 39 -1.70 -5.65 -8.01
N SER A 40 -2.38 -6.46 -7.19
CA SER A 40 -3.73 -6.16 -6.73
C SER A 40 -3.79 -4.82 -5.98
N ARG A 41 -2.80 -4.55 -5.13
CA ARG A 41 -2.71 -3.28 -4.39
C ARG A 41 -2.35 -2.10 -5.29
N ARG A 42 -1.45 -2.30 -6.26
CA ARG A 42 -1.12 -1.31 -7.29
C ARG A 42 -2.35 -0.90 -8.10
N VAL A 43 -3.14 -1.88 -8.55
CA VAL A 43 -4.40 -1.66 -9.28
C VAL A 43 -5.41 -0.92 -8.41
N LYS A 44 -5.54 -1.28 -7.13
CA LYS A 44 -6.42 -0.57 -6.18
C LYS A 44 -6.05 0.91 -6.04
N LEU A 45 -4.76 1.24 -6.06
CA LEU A 45 -4.26 2.62 -5.96
C LEU A 45 -4.22 3.36 -7.31
N GLY A 46 -4.62 2.73 -8.41
CA GLY A 46 -4.65 3.36 -9.74
C GLY A 46 -3.27 3.68 -10.32
N LEU A 47 -2.20 3.06 -9.80
CA LEU A 47 -0.84 3.32 -10.24
C LEU A 47 -0.49 2.54 -11.52
N PRO A 48 0.23 3.13 -12.48
CA PRO A 48 0.63 2.44 -13.70
C PRO A 48 1.68 1.35 -13.41
N ALA A 49 1.84 0.40 -14.33
CA ALA A 49 2.67 -0.79 -14.11
C ALA A 49 4.18 -0.50 -13.98
N ASP A 50 4.62 0.65 -14.48
CA ASP A 50 5.97 1.18 -14.44
C ASP A 50 6.25 2.08 -13.23
N ALA A 51 5.24 2.36 -12.40
CA ALA A 51 5.40 3.20 -11.21
C ALA A 51 6.37 2.61 -10.17
N ILE A 52 6.52 1.29 -10.14
CA ILE A 52 7.35 0.59 -9.16
C ILE A 52 8.70 0.23 -9.79
N PRO A 53 9.82 0.76 -9.27
CA PRO A 53 11.15 0.37 -9.73
C PRO A 53 11.35 -1.14 -9.56
N THR A 54 11.76 -1.83 -10.62
CA THR A 54 11.89 -3.28 -10.65
C THR A 54 12.82 -3.81 -9.56
N ALA A 55 13.90 -3.08 -9.22
CA ALA A 55 14.82 -3.46 -8.15
C ALA A 55 14.17 -3.47 -6.75
N LYS A 56 13.25 -2.54 -6.48
CA LYS A 56 12.52 -2.50 -5.20
C LYS A 56 11.50 -3.63 -5.11
N LEU A 57 10.82 -3.92 -6.22
CA LEU A 57 9.88 -5.03 -6.32
C LEU A 57 10.60 -6.37 -6.09
N ASP A 58 11.73 -6.60 -6.77
CA ASP A 58 12.53 -7.81 -6.61
C ASP A 58 13.07 -7.97 -5.18
N TYR A 59 13.42 -6.86 -4.51
CA TYR A 59 13.82 -6.87 -3.11
C TYR A 59 12.67 -7.29 -2.20
N VAL A 60 11.52 -6.64 -2.27
CA VAL A 60 10.38 -6.90 -1.38
C VAL A 60 9.84 -8.32 -1.55
N VAL A 61 9.71 -8.80 -2.79
CA VAL A 61 9.25 -10.16 -3.04
C VAL A 61 10.20 -11.19 -2.43
N ARG A 62 11.53 -10.99 -2.57
CA ARG A 62 12.51 -11.90 -1.95
C ARG A 62 12.40 -11.89 -0.43
N GLU A 63 12.41 -10.71 0.20
CA GLU A 63 12.35 -10.62 1.66
C GLU A 63 11.03 -11.15 2.23
N ALA A 64 9.90 -10.92 1.55
CA ALA A 64 8.60 -11.45 1.95
C ALA A 64 8.56 -12.98 1.92
N VAL A 65 9.08 -13.60 0.86
CA VAL A 65 9.14 -15.06 0.78
C VAL A 65 10.14 -15.63 1.80
N VAL A 66 11.30 -14.98 2.00
CA VAL A 66 12.28 -15.37 3.04
C VAL A 66 11.67 -15.33 4.44
N ALA A 67 10.93 -14.27 4.77
CA ALA A 67 10.25 -14.15 6.04
C ALA A 67 9.17 -15.23 6.20
N HIS A 68 8.40 -15.50 5.15
CA HIS A 68 7.40 -16.56 5.14
C HIS A 68 8.02 -17.96 5.32
N VAL A 69 9.16 -18.24 4.68
CA VAL A 69 9.89 -19.51 4.86
C VAL A 69 10.38 -19.68 6.30
N LYS A 70 10.88 -18.61 6.94
CA LYS A 70 11.36 -18.66 8.33
C LYS A 70 10.23 -18.86 9.34
N LYS A 71 9.04 -18.36 9.03
CA LYS A 71 7.86 -18.41 9.90
C LYS A 71 6.60 -18.73 9.10
N PRO A 72 6.41 -20.00 8.69
CA PRO A 72 5.20 -20.38 7.96
C PRO A 72 3.94 -20.31 8.84
N ASP A 73 4.08 -20.34 10.16
CA ASP A 73 2.99 -20.23 11.14
C ASP A 73 3.43 -19.30 12.30
N ASP A 74 2.99 -18.03 12.28
CA ASP A 74 3.37 -17.02 13.29
C ASP A 74 2.37 -17.05 14.46
N ALA A 75 2.27 -18.22 15.11
CA ALA A 75 1.54 -18.36 16.35
C ALA A 75 2.38 -17.77 17.50
N THR A 76 2.08 -16.53 17.91
CA THR A 76 2.76 -15.87 19.02
C THR A 76 1.92 -16.01 20.30
N GLN A 77 2.44 -16.69 21.30
CA GLN A 77 1.81 -16.81 22.62
C GLN A 77 2.38 -15.75 23.56
N VAL A 78 1.51 -14.89 24.09
CA VAL A 78 1.85 -13.95 25.15
C VAL A 78 1.30 -14.51 26.46
N THR A 79 2.19 -14.90 27.36
CA THR A 79 1.84 -15.33 28.72
C THR A 79 2.12 -14.20 29.68
N ILE A 80 1.07 -13.72 30.36
CA ILE A 80 1.16 -12.72 31.42
C ILE A 80 0.95 -13.47 32.73
N SER A 81 2.02 -13.56 33.52
CA SER A 81 1.99 -14.17 34.85
C SER A 81 1.75 -13.08 35.88
N ILE A 82 0.67 -13.17 36.63
CA ILE A 82 0.38 -12.33 37.80
C ILE A 82 0.33 -13.29 39.00
N ASP A 83 0.81 -12.85 40.17
CA ASP A 83 1.11 -13.64 41.38
C ASP A 83 0.24 -14.91 41.62
N ASP A 84 -1.08 -14.77 41.51
CA ASP A 84 -2.07 -15.85 41.79
C ASP A 84 -2.65 -16.55 40.53
N GLY A 85 -2.17 -16.24 39.33
CA GLY A 85 -2.67 -16.83 38.08
C GLY A 85 -1.99 -16.35 36.81
N SER A 86 -1.76 -17.27 35.87
CA SER A 86 -1.24 -16.94 34.54
C SER A 86 -2.38 -16.82 33.52
N SER A 87 -2.40 -15.75 32.74
CA SER A 87 -3.24 -15.63 31.53
C SER A 87 -2.36 -15.81 30.30
N SER A 88 -2.71 -16.77 29.43
CA SER A 88 -2.06 -16.91 28.13
C SER A 88 -3.01 -16.50 27.01
N ARG A 89 -2.52 -15.65 26.09
CA ARG A 89 -3.22 -15.29 24.86
C ARG A 89 -2.38 -15.74 23.67
N THR A 90 -2.96 -16.62 22.86
CA THR A 90 -2.33 -17.08 21.63
C THR A 90 -2.88 -16.27 20.47
N TYR A 91 -2.00 -15.56 19.77
CA TYR A 91 -2.31 -14.87 18.53
C TYR A 91 -1.84 -15.74 17.38
N GLN A 92 -2.77 -16.19 16.55
CA GLN A 92 -2.45 -16.85 15.28
C GLN A 92 -2.88 -15.90 14.17
N SER A 93 -1.94 -15.39 13.38
CA SER A 93 -2.28 -14.61 12.17
C SER A 93 -2.69 -15.52 10.99
N GLY A 94 -3.04 -16.77 11.30
CA GLY A 94 -3.03 -17.92 10.40
C GLY A 94 -3.94 -17.75 9.18
N LYS A 95 -3.31 -17.53 8.03
CA LYS A 95 -3.88 -17.95 6.73
C LYS A 95 -2.93 -18.79 5.89
N GLY A 96 -1.71 -19.09 6.37
CA GLY A 96 -0.71 -19.85 5.61
C GLY A 96 -0.36 -19.20 4.26
N ARG A 97 -0.49 -17.87 4.17
CA ARG A 97 -0.26 -17.08 2.96
C ARG A 97 0.93 -16.15 3.19
N VAL A 98 1.63 -15.81 2.11
CA VAL A 98 2.69 -14.80 2.14
C VAL A 98 2.08 -13.47 2.59
N THR A 99 2.65 -12.88 3.62
CA THR A 99 2.28 -11.57 4.15
C THR A 99 3.37 -10.55 3.83
N ILE A 100 2.95 -9.35 3.44
CA ILE A 100 3.85 -8.23 3.17
C ILE A 100 3.59 -7.20 4.27
N ILE A 101 4.63 -6.85 5.03
CA ILE A 101 4.56 -5.90 6.15
C ILE A 101 4.44 -4.45 5.66
N ASP A 102 3.94 -3.56 6.52
CA ASP A 102 3.68 -2.15 6.20
C ASP A 102 4.93 -1.36 5.79
N GLU A 103 6.09 -1.70 6.37
CA GLU A 103 7.37 -1.10 5.98
C GLU A 103 7.73 -1.38 4.52
N TRP A 104 7.41 -2.58 4.03
CA TRP A 104 7.66 -2.93 2.63
C TRP A 104 6.64 -2.30 1.69
N TRP A 105 5.39 -2.14 2.13
CA TRP A 105 4.42 -1.34 1.37
C TRP A 105 4.87 0.11 1.22
N THR A 106 5.44 0.68 2.30
CA THR A 106 6.02 2.04 2.30
C THR A 106 7.20 2.13 1.34
N LEU A 107 8.10 1.14 1.33
CA LEU A 107 9.25 1.11 0.41
C LEU A 107 8.82 1.10 -1.07
N LEU A 108 7.72 0.39 -1.38
CA LEU A 108 7.12 0.34 -2.72
C LEU A 108 6.30 1.59 -3.07
N GLY A 109 6.04 2.48 -2.11
CA GLY A 109 5.14 3.61 -2.30
C GLY A 109 3.68 3.20 -2.49
N LEU A 110 3.30 2.00 -2.04
CA LEU A 110 1.95 1.44 -2.15
C LEU A 110 1.16 1.60 -0.84
N THR A 111 1.42 2.68 -0.11
CA THR A 111 0.68 3.05 1.09
C THR A 111 -0.49 3.93 0.70
N GLU A 112 -1.67 3.65 1.26
CA GLU A 112 -2.74 4.64 1.25
C GLU A 112 -2.24 5.85 2.07
N PRO A 113 -2.50 7.09 1.65
CA PRO A 113 -2.14 8.25 2.45
C PRO A 113 -2.86 8.13 3.80
N ASP A 114 -2.08 7.86 4.85
CA ASP A 114 -2.59 7.78 6.21
C ASP A 114 -2.84 9.21 6.71
N GLY A 115 -4.07 9.67 6.50
CA GLY A 115 -4.49 11.00 6.88
C GLY A 115 -6.00 11.11 6.82
N ALA A 116 -6.61 11.58 7.91
CA ALA A 116 -8.03 11.96 7.96
C ALA A 116 -8.40 13.12 7.03
N PHE A 117 -7.43 13.64 6.25
CA PHE A 117 -7.56 14.80 5.39
C PHE A 117 -6.90 14.51 4.05
N SER A 118 -7.67 14.56 2.96
CA SER A 118 -7.14 14.65 1.60
C SER A 118 -7.05 16.12 1.21
N LEU A 119 -5.84 16.59 0.91
CA LEU A 119 -5.63 17.89 0.28
C LEU A 119 -5.70 17.71 -1.23
N ASP A 120 -6.80 18.18 -1.83
CA ASP A 120 -6.88 18.29 -3.28
C ASP A 120 -5.93 19.40 -3.74
N MET A 121 -4.88 19.01 -4.47
CA MET A 121 -3.90 19.94 -5.06
C MET A 121 -4.22 20.27 -6.52
N LEU A 122 -5.35 19.80 -7.06
CA LEU A 122 -5.83 20.33 -8.33
C LEU A 122 -6.21 21.78 -8.09
N GLY A 123 -5.47 22.68 -8.75
CA GLY A 123 -5.82 24.09 -8.77
C GLY A 123 -7.22 24.21 -9.33
N VAL A 124 -8.20 24.48 -8.45
CA VAL A 124 -9.57 24.75 -8.85
C VAL A 124 -9.55 25.92 -9.81
N SER A 125 -9.68 25.59 -11.09
CA SER A 125 -9.98 26.55 -12.13
C SER A 125 -11.45 26.88 -11.96
N ASN A 126 -11.76 27.75 -11.00
CA ASN A 126 -13.12 28.23 -10.82
C ASN A 126 -13.41 29.13 -12.01
N VAL A 127 -14.05 28.56 -13.03
CA VAL A 127 -14.59 29.33 -14.15
C VAL A 127 -15.75 30.13 -13.55
N HIS A 128 -15.65 31.46 -13.59
CA HIS A 128 -16.71 32.32 -13.10
C HIS A 128 -18.04 31.95 -13.75
N LEU A 129 -19.06 31.71 -12.91
CA LEU A 129 -20.41 31.40 -13.37
C LEU A 129 -20.92 32.50 -14.32
N PRO A 130 -21.78 32.17 -15.30
CA PRO A 130 -22.24 33.14 -16.30
C PRO A 130 -22.86 34.41 -15.70
N TRP A 131 -23.44 34.33 -14.50
CA TRP A 131 -24.03 35.46 -13.78
C TRP A 131 -23.07 36.18 -12.82
N CYS A 132 -21.78 35.86 -12.85
CA CYS A 132 -20.77 36.55 -12.05
C CYS A 132 -20.67 38.03 -12.43
N ALA A 133 -20.51 38.91 -11.44
CA ALA A 133 -20.32 40.34 -11.64
C ALA A 133 -19.15 40.66 -12.62
N LEU A 134 -18.09 39.85 -12.65
CA LEU A 134 -17.00 39.96 -13.61
C LEU A 134 -17.45 39.76 -15.06
N ASN A 135 -18.39 38.85 -15.32
CA ASN A 135 -18.95 38.63 -16.66
C ASN A 135 -19.83 39.80 -17.13
N PHE A 136 -20.23 40.70 -16.21
CA PHE A 136 -20.94 41.93 -16.51
C PHE A 136 -20.05 43.19 -16.46
N GLY A 137 -18.72 43.02 -16.40
CA GLY A 137 -17.76 44.13 -16.47
C GLY A 137 -17.46 44.82 -15.13
N ALA A 138 -17.85 44.24 -14.00
CA ALA A 138 -17.41 44.71 -12.70
C ALA A 138 -15.91 44.41 -12.48
N THR A 139 -15.28 45.16 -11.57
CA THR A 139 -13.88 44.91 -11.16
C THR A 139 -13.77 43.94 -9.98
N TYR A 140 -14.87 43.29 -9.58
CA TYR A 140 -14.97 42.41 -8.42
C TYR A 140 -15.79 41.15 -8.76
N CYS A 141 -15.53 40.04 -8.07
CA CYS A 141 -16.29 38.80 -8.24
C CYS A 141 -17.47 38.77 -7.26
N SER A 142 -18.66 38.34 -7.71
CA SER A 142 -19.78 38.06 -6.79
C SER A 142 -19.47 36.92 -5.82
N CYS A 143 -18.49 36.08 -6.14
CA CYS A 143 -18.03 34.96 -5.35
C CYS A 143 -17.11 35.34 -4.16
N GLY A 144 -16.66 36.59 -4.08
CA GLY A 144 -15.75 37.07 -3.03
C GLY A 144 -14.30 36.59 -3.14
N VAL A 145 -13.88 36.03 -4.28
CA VAL A 145 -12.48 35.62 -4.55
C VAL A 145 -11.51 36.79 -4.44
N ASP A 146 -11.93 37.97 -4.85
CA ASP A 146 -11.16 39.21 -4.75
C ASP A 146 -10.83 39.60 -3.30
N ILE A 147 -11.60 39.09 -2.32
CA ILE A 147 -11.41 39.36 -0.91
C ILE A 147 -10.69 38.20 -0.20
N ALA A 148 -11.09 36.94 -0.47
CA ALA A 148 -10.61 35.77 0.27
C ALA A 148 -9.57 34.91 -0.48
N GLY A 149 -9.23 35.24 -1.73
CA GLY A 149 -8.36 34.42 -2.58
C GLY A 149 -8.98 33.08 -3.01
N ARG A 150 -10.23 32.81 -2.59
CA ARG A 150 -11.04 31.65 -2.94
C ARG A 150 -12.53 32.02 -2.91
N PRO A 151 -13.41 31.31 -3.66
CA PRO A 151 -14.84 31.56 -3.60
C PRO A 151 -15.35 31.34 -2.17
N ILE A 152 -16.00 32.35 -1.62
CA ILE A 152 -16.70 32.28 -0.33
C ILE A 152 -18.16 31.89 -0.57
N PHE A 153 -18.73 32.32 -1.70
CA PHE A 153 -20.10 32.06 -2.10
C PHE A 153 -20.16 31.73 -3.60
N GLU A 154 -20.15 30.45 -3.95
CA GLU A 154 -20.65 29.96 -5.23
C GLU A 154 -21.66 28.86 -4.92
N GLY A 155 -22.91 29.29 -4.74
CA GLY A 155 -24.06 28.41 -4.54
C GLY A 155 -24.72 28.17 -5.90
N GLY A 156 -24.50 26.99 -6.44
CA GLY A 156 -25.33 26.39 -7.48
C GLY A 156 -25.82 25.02 -7.05
N ASP A 157 -26.08 24.84 -5.75
CA ASP A 157 -26.71 23.64 -5.22
C ASP A 157 -28.22 23.87 -5.14
N ASP A 158 -28.89 23.70 -6.28
CA ASP A 158 -30.29 23.28 -6.31
C ASP A 158 -30.32 21.76 -6.52
N GLU A 159 -29.78 20.99 -5.57
CA GLU A 159 -30.16 19.60 -5.19
C GLU A 159 -29.30 19.05 -4.03
#